data_AF-A0A497HAG3-F1
#
_entry.id   AF-A0A497HAG3-F1
#
_cell.length_a   1.000
_cell.length_b   1.000
_cell.length_c   1.000
_cell.angle_alpha   90.00
_cell.angle_beta   90.00
_cell.angle_gamma   90.00
#
_symmetry.space_group_name_H-M   'P 1'
#
loop_
_entity.id
_entity.type
_entity.pdbx_description
1 polymer ?
#
loop_
_entity_poly.entity_id
_entity_poly.type
_entity_poly.pdbx_seq_one_letter_code
_entity_poly.pdbx_strand_id
1 'polypeptide(L)'
;MGKKQNNRKDEGGIEMKYNDSIQMKTLLMLFILLIAGVITGIIVSIASLSALYTRVGQSEKVIEIWPSFSTNFTIETIIICMNLVLLIALLWSYRKDFKKTKSPFLLGLILFFLVLLIQSLLSIPLLNLLTSIITIGARQGFFYILLGYQSAIFSIIAHLFETVALVILFYISMR
;
A
#
# COMPACT_ATOMS: atom_id res chain seq x y z
N MET A 1 9.40 54.35 -29.33
CA MET A 1 9.72 53.45 -28.20
C MET A 1 8.44 53.12 -27.46
N GLY A 2 8.18 51.83 -27.14
CA GLY A 2 7.20 51.47 -26.10
C GLY A 2 5.96 50.65 -26.52
N LYS A 3 6.13 49.43 -27.04
CA LYS A 3 5.10 48.38 -26.98
C LYS A 3 5.76 47.00 -26.86
N LYS A 4 6.14 46.60 -25.65
CA LYS A 4 6.68 45.24 -25.38
C LYS A 4 6.48 44.72 -23.95
N GLN A 5 5.46 45.20 -23.22
CA GLN A 5 5.26 44.82 -21.81
C GLN A 5 3.94 44.09 -21.48
N ASN A 6 3.01 43.88 -22.43
CA ASN A 6 1.68 43.33 -22.06
C ASN A 6 1.58 41.78 -22.09
N ASN A 7 2.39 41.04 -22.86
CA ASN A 7 2.21 39.58 -22.99
C ASN A 7 2.70 38.74 -21.79
N ARG A 8 3.51 39.30 -20.87
CA ARG A 8 4.11 38.51 -19.79
C ARG A 8 3.18 38.22 -18.59
N LYS A 9 2.10 39.00 -18.42
CA LYS A 9 1.15 38.76 -17.31
C LYS A 9 0.14 37.67 -17.63
N ASP A 10 -0.22 37.52 -18.90
CA ASP A 10 -1.25 36.58 -19.33
C ASP A 10 -0.68 35.15 -19.43
N GLU A 11 0.58 35.01 -19.86
CA GLU A 11 1.31 33.73 -19.89
C GLU A 11 1.53 33.16 -18.49
N GLY A 12 1.90 33.99 -17.51
CA GLY A 12 2.10 33.56 -16.12
C GLY A 12 0.82 33.11 -15.41
N GLY A 13 -0.34 33.69 -15.75
CA GLY A 13 -1.64 33.27 -15.21
C GLY A 13 -2.17 31.96 -15.81
N ILE A 14 -1.89 31.72 -17.09
CA ILE A 14 -2.28 30.49 -17.79
C ILE A 14 -1.37 29.31 -17.37
N GLU A 15 -0.06 29.53 -17.23
CA GLU A 15 0.86 28.50 -16.74
C GLU A 15 0.56 28.11 -15.28
N MET A 16 0.25 29.07 -14.39
CA MET A 16 -0.15 28.76 -13.02
C MET A 16 -1.43 27.90 -12.97
N LYS A 17 -2.48 28.33 -13.70
CA LYS A 17 -3.77 27.62 -13.72
C LYS A 17 -3.68 26.22 -14.32
N TYR A 18 -2.79 26.02 -15.30
CA TYR A 18 -2.56 24.72 -15.92
C TYR A 18 -1.84 23.74 -14.97
N ASN A 19 -0.78 24.19 -14.28
CA ASN A 19 -0.05 23.39 -13.31
C ASN A 19 -0.94 22.95 -12.14
N ASP A 20 -1.75 23.86 -11.59
CA ASP A 20 -2.70 23.53 -10.52
C ASP A 20 -3.74 22.48 -10.96
N SER A 21 -4.16 22.52 -12.22
CA SER A 21 -5.11 21.54 -12.75
C SER A 21 -4.52 20.12 -12.89
N ILE A 22 -3.22 20.02 -13.19
CA ILE A 22 -2.51 18.73 -13.26
C ILE A 22 -2.29 18.20 -11.85
N GLN A 23 -1.83 19.05 -10.94
CA GLN A 23 -1.62 18.67 -9.54
C GLN A 23 -2.91 18.19 -8.87
N MET A 24 -4.03 18.89 -9.09
CA MET A 24 -5.36 18.46 -8.61
C MET A 24 -5.77 17.10 -9.16
N LYS A 25 -5.50 16.81 -10.44
CA LYS A 25 -5.79 15.49 -11.03
C LYS A 25 -4.93 14.39 -10.40
N THR A 26 -3.64 14.64 -10.18
CA THR A 26 -2.73 13.68 -9.54
C THR A 26 -3.15 13.40 -8.09
N LEU A 27 -3.49 14.44 -7.32
CA LEU A 27 -4.00 14.32 -5.95
C LEU A 27 -5.32 13.56 -5.89
N LEU A 28 -6.25 13.85 -6.82
CA LEU A 28 -7.53 13.18 -6.90
C LEU A 28 -7.35 11.69 -7.26
N MET A 29 -6.45 11.38 -8.19
CA MET A 29 -6.12 10.00 -8.55
C MET A 29 -5.50 9.26 -7.35
N LEU A 30 -4.57 9.89 -6.63
CA LEU A 30 -3.97 9.35 -5.41
C LEU A 30 -5.04 9.07 -4.36
N PHE A 31 -5.96 10.00 -4.14
CA PHE A 31 -7.04 9.85 -3.16
C PHE A 31 -7.98 8.68 -3.51
N ILE A 32 -8.38 8.56 -4.79
CA ILE A 32 -9.18 7.42 -5.28
C ILE A 32 -8.43 6.10 -5.05
N LEU A 33 -7.13 6.08 -5.32
CA LEU A 33 -6.30 4.89 -5.17
C LEU A 33 -6.18 4.46 -3.70
N LEU A 34 -6.07 5.43 -2.81
CA LEU A 34 -5.99 5.24 -1.37
C LEU A 34 -7.31 4.68 -0.82
N ILE A 35 -8.45 5.22 -1.26
CA ILE A 35 -9.78 4.67 -0.94
C ILE A 35 -9.91 3.24 -1.47
N ALA A 36 -9.49 2.98 -2.71
CA ALA A 36 -9.53 1.64 -3.29
C ALA A 36 -8.71 0.64 -2.45
N GLY A 37 -7.53 1.04 -1.99
CA GLY A 37 -6.69 0.26 -1.09
C GLY A 37 -7.33 -0.04 0.27
N VAL A 38 -8.04 0.93 0.85
CA VAL A 38 -8.80 0.71 2.10
C VAL A 38 -9.94 -0.28 1.88
N ILE A 39 -10.71 -0.13 0.80
CA ILE A 39 -11.83 -1.03 0.49
C ILE A 39 -11.33 -2.45 0.29
N THR A 40 -10.28 -2.65 -0.52
CA THR A 40 -9.69 -3.98 -0.71
C THR A 40 -9.14 -4.55 0.60
N GLY A 41 -8.50 -3.72 1.43
CA GLY A 41 -8.02 -4.08 2.76
C GLY A 41 -9.11 -4.59 3.70
N ILE A 42 -10.25 -3.90 3.76
CA ILE A 42 -11.41 -4.31 4.57
C ILE A 42 -11.94 -5.67 4.09
N ILE A 43 -12.10 -5.85 2.77
CA ILE A 43 -12.60 -7.11 2.19
C ILE A 43 -11.66 -8.27 2.54
N VAL A 44 -10.35 -8.09 2.31
CA VAL A 44 -9.33 -9.11 2.61
C VAL A 44 -9.27 -9.40 4.10
N SER A 45 -9.38 -8.37 4.95
CA SER A 45 -9.37 -8.52 6.40
C SER A 45 -10.55 -9.36 6.88
N ILE A 46 -11.78 -9.06 6.46
CA ILE A 46 -12.99 -9.81 6.83
C ILE A 46 -12.88 -11.27 6.35
N ALA A 47 -12.46 -11.49 5.11
CA ALA A 47 -12.26 -12.82 4.55
C ALA A 47 -11.20 -13.62 5.35
N SER A 48 -10.11 -12.97 5.75
CA SER A 48 -9.03 -13.62 6.50
C SER A 48 -9.43 -13.92 7.95
N LEU A 49 -10.11 -12.98 8.62
CA LEU A 49 -10.60 -13.14 9.99
C LEU A 49 -11.68 -14.21 10.11
N SER A 50 -12.60 -14.28 9.15
CA SER A 50 -13.64 -15.33 9.12
C SER A 50 -13.05 -16.72 8.90
N ALA A 51 -12.04 -16.85 8.03
CA ALA A 51 -11.30 -18.09 7.85
C ALA A 51 -10.55 -18.50 9.14
N LEU A 52 -9.97 -17.53 9.85
CA LEU A 52 -9.26 -17.71 11.12
C LEU A 52 -10.20 -18.15 12.25
N TYR A 53 -11.33 -17.46 12.42
CA TYR A 53 -12.29 -17.71 13.49
C TYR A 53 -12.86 -19.14 13.40
N THR A 54 -13.20 -19.59 12.19
CA THR A 54 -13.77 -20.92 11.95
C THR A 54 -12.78 -22.05 12.29
N ARG A 55 -11.47 -21.78 12.23
CA ARG A 55 -10.42 -22.79 12.44
C ARG A 55 -9.88 -22.82 13.87
N VAL A 56 -9.89 -21.69 14.58
CA VAL A 56 -9.20 -21.57 15.87
C VAL A 56 -9.97 -20.81 16.97
N GLY A 57 -11.08 -20.15 16.62
CA GLY A 57 -11.88 -19.35 17.57
C GLY A 57 -12.57 -20.14 18.68
N GLN A 58 -12.52 -21.48 18.66
CA GLN A 58 -13.17 -22.35 19.67
C GLN A 58 -12.32 -22.59 20.92
N SER A 59 -11.09 -22.08 20.99
CA SER A 59 -10.23 -22.28 22.17
C SER A 59 -10.43 -21.16 23.20
N GLU A 60 -10.68 -21.51 24.47
CA GLU A 60 -10.95 -20.54 25.56
C GLU A 60 -9.92 -19.41 25.68
N LYS A 61 -8.62 -19.73 25.55
CA LYS A 61 -7.54 -18.73 25.63
C LYS A 61 -7.54 -17.73 24.46
N VAL A 62 -8.19 -18.08 23.35
CA VAL A 62 -8.22 -17.27 22.13
C VAL A 62 -9.34 -16.24 22.21
N ILE A 63 -10.46 -16.60 22.84
CA ILE A 63 -11.64 -15.73 22.97
C ILE A 63 -11.31 -14.44 23.73
N GLU A 64 -10.44 -14.50 24.74
CA GLU A 64 -10.04 -13.35 25.55
C GLU A 64 -9.17 -12.34 24.77
N ILE A 65 -8.28 -12.83 23.90
CA ILE A 65 -7.30 -12.00 23.15
C ILE A 65 -7.84 -11.57 21.78
N TRP A 66 -8.90 -12.24 21.31
CA TRP A 66 -9.52 -12.04 19.99
C TRP A 66 -9.88 -10.59 19.62
N PRO A 67 -10.53 -9.78 20.49
CA PRO A 67 -10.92 -8.42 20.10
C PRO A 67 -9.71 -7.51 19.83
N SER A 68 -8.67 -7.59 20.66
CA SER A 68 -7.42 -6.83 20.46
C SER A 68 -6.65 -7.31 19.22
N PHE A 69 -6.57 -8.63 19.05
CA PHE A 69 -5.93 -9.25 17.88
C PHE A 69 -6.62 -8.86 16.57
N SER A 70 -7.94 -9.01 16.50
CA SER A 70 -8.73 -8.72 15.29
C SER A 70 -8.63 -7.26 14.86
N THR A 71 -8.59 -6.33 15.82
CA THR A 71 -8.43 -4.90 15.53
C THR A 71 -7.06 -4.62 14.92
N ASN A 72 -5.97 -5.09 15.54
CA ASN A 72 -4.61 -4.89 15.04
C ASN A 72 -4.41 -5.56 13.68
N PHE A 73 -4.94 -6.78 13.52
CA PHE A 73 -4.92 -7.53 12.27
C PHE A 73 -5.62 -6.77 11.14
N THR A 74 -6.78 -6.17 11.44
CA THR A 74 -7.54 -5.38 10.46
C THR A 74 -6.76 -4.14 10.03
N ILE A 75 -6.21 -3.39 10.97
CA ILE A 75 -5.43 -2.18 10.68
C ILE A 75 -4.20 -2.51 9.82
N GLU A 76 -3.43 -3.53 10.21
CA GLU A 76 -2.23 -3.94 9.47
C GLU A 76 -2.58 -4.41 8.06
N THR A 77 -3.63 -5.23 7.91
CA THR A 77 -4.10 -5.70 6.60
C THR A 77 -4.51 -4.54 5.70
N ILE A 78 -5.20 -3.52 6.25
CA ILE A 78 -5.60 -2.34 5.48
C ILE A 78 -4.37 -1.60 4.96
N ILE A 79 -3.37 -1.36 5.80
CA ILE A 79 -2.14 -0.63 5.41
C ILE A 79 -1.39 -1.41 4.33
N ILE A 80 -1.23 -2.73 4.49
CA ILE A 80 -0.57 -3.59 3.49
C ILE A 80 -1.33 -3.56 2.16
N CYS A 81 -2.66 -3.65 2.18
CA CYS A 81 -3.47 -3.56 0.97
C CYS A 81 -3.39 -2.20 0.28
N MET A 82 -3.32 -1.11 1.06
CA MET A 82 -3.05 0.23 0.50
C MET A 82 -1.69 0.27 -0.20
N ASN A 83 -0.63 -0.24 0.43
CA ASN A 83 0.70 -0.30 -0.17
C ASN A 83 0.68 -1.09 -1.47
N LEU A 84 0.06 -2.27 -1.47
CA LEU A 84 -0.11 -3.11 -2.65
C LEU A 84 -0.77 -2.37 -3.82
N VAL A 85 -1.89 -1.70 -3.56
CA VAL A 85 -2.63 -0.97 -4.61
C VAL A 85 -1.78 0.20 -5.14
N LEU A 86 -1.13 0.98 -4.28
CA LEU A 86 -0.22 2.05 -4.69
C LEU A 86 0.94 1.52 -5.52
N LEU A 87 1.53 0.42 -5.09
CA LEU A 87 2.68 -0.19 -5.71
C LEU A 87 2.35 -0.76 -7.10
N ILE A 88 1.18 -1.41 -7.26
CA ILE A 88 0.70 -1.88 -8.56
C ILE A 88 0.50 -0.71 -9.52
N ALA A 89 -0.10 0.39 -9.06
CA ALA A 89 -0.31 1.57 -9.89
C ALA A 89 1.01 2.24 -10.30
N LEU A 90 1.97 2.36 -9.35
CA LEU A 90 3.32 2.84 -9.61
C LEU A 90 4.04 1.96 -10.63
N LEU A 91 4.01 0.64 -10.45
CA LEU A 91 4.63 -0.31 -11.36
C LEU A 91 4.05 -0.19 -12.78
N TRP A 92 2.74 0.03 -12.89
CA TRP A 92 2.08 0.28 -14.17
C TRP A 92 2.54 1.59 -14.82
N SER A 93 2.62 2.67 -14.05
CA SER A 93 3.11 3.98 -14.54
C SER A 93 4.56 3.88 -15.02
N TYR A 94 5.44 3.38 -14.17
CA TYR A 94 6.87 3.25 -14.49
C TYR A 94 7.13 2.29 -15.65
N ARG A 95 6.35 1.22 -15.80
CA ARG A 95 6.46 0.33 -16.95
C ARG A 95 6.11 1.04 -18.26
N LYS A 96 5.12 1.93 -18.25
CA LYS A 96 4.75 2.75 -19.40
C LYS A 96 5.87 3.73 -19.76
N ASP A 97 6.46 4.37 -18.77
CA ASP A 97 7.54 5.35 -18.97
C ASP A 97 8.84 4.68 -19.39
N PHE A 98 9.16 3.50 -18.84
CA PHE A 98 10.33 2.72 -19.24
C PHE A 98 10.31 2.35 -20.73
N LYS A 99 9.13 2.04 -21.30
CA LYS A 99 9.00 1.79 -22.76
C LYS A 99 9.39 2.99 -23.61
N LYS A 100 9.22 4.21 -23.09
CA LYS A 100 9.52 5.45 -23.80
C LYS A 100 10.98 5.87 -23.63
N THR A 101 11.49 5.83 -22.41
CA THR A 101 12.82 6.39 -22.08
C THR A 101 13.94 5.36 -22.14
N LYS A 102 13.64 4.06 -22.01
CA LYS A 102 14.62 2.95 -21.91
C LYS A 102 15.78 3.21 -20.94
N SER A 103 15.56 4.02 -19.91
CA SER A 103 16.62 4.44 -19.00
C SER A 103 16.94 3.34 -17.99
N PRO A 104 18.23 3.03 -17.74
CA PRO A 104 18.63 2.04 -16.73
C PRO A 104 18.21 2.44 -15.30
N PHE A 105 18.04 3.74 -15.03
CA PHE A 105 17.52 4.23 -13.75
C PHE A 105 16.08 3.78 -13.50
N LEU A 106 15.20 3.89 -14.51
CA LEU A 106 13.81 3.43 -14.38
C LEU A 106 13.73 1.91 -14.17
N LEU A 107 14.66 1.14 -14.74
CA LEU A 107 14.71 -0.31 -14.55
C LEU A 107 15.03 -0.68 -13.10
N GLY A 108 16.01 0.00 -12.49
CA GLY A 108 16.31 -0.17 -11.06
C GLY A 108 15.12 0.15 -10.17
N LEU A 109 14.36 1.19 -10.51
CA LEU A 109 13.16 1.59 -9.78
C LEU A 109 12.02 0.56 -9.92
N ILE A 110 11.81 0.00 -11.10
CA ILE A 110 10.88 -1.10 -11.33
C ILE A 110 11.27 -2.35 -10.52
N LEU A 111 12.57 -2.70 -10.47
CA LEU A 111 13.05 -3.82 -9.66
C LEU A 111 12.84 -3.57 -8.17
N PHE A 112 13.12 -2.35 -7.70
CA PHE A 112 12.86 -1.95 -6.32
C PHE A 112 11.37 -2.12 -5.96
N PHE A 113 10.46 -1.65 -6.80
CA PHE A 113 9.03 -1.88 -6.60
C PHE A 113 8.65 -3.35 -6.64
N LEU A 114 9.28 -4.15 -7.51
CA LEU A 114 9.00 -5.59 -7.56
C LEU A 114 9.40 -6.27 -6.24
N VAL A 115 10.55 -5.90 -5.67
CA VAL A 115 11.01 -6.41 -4.38
C VAL A 115 10.04 -6.00 -3.28
N LEU A 116 9.64 -4.72 -3.23
CA LEU A 116 8.62 -4.25 -2.29
C LEU A 116 7.30 -4.99 -2.48
N LEU A 117 6.94 -5.35 -3.72
CA LEU A 117 5.69 -6.02 -4.03
C LEU A 117 5.70 -7.43 -3.46
N ILE A 118 6.78 -8.16 -3.71
CA ILE A 118 6.96 -9.50 -3.15
C ILE A 118 6.99 -9.43 -1.62
N GLN A 119 7.69 -8.47 -1.03
CA GLN A 119 7.72 -8.27 0.42
C GLN A 119 6.33 -7.99 0.99
N SER A 120 5.56 -7.11 0.34
CA SER A 120 4.20 -6.75 0.75
C SER A 120 3.23 -7.93 0.61
N LEU A 121 3.33 -8.72 -0.47
CA LEU A 121 2.58 -9.98 -0.60
C LEU A 121 2.91 -10.98 0.50
N LEU A 122 4.20 -11.16 0.82
CA LEU A 122 4.64 -12.07 1.88
C LEU A 122 4.22 -11.59 3.27
N SER A 123 4.03 -10.28 3.44
CA SER A 123 3.55 -9.69 4.70
C SER A 123 2.05 -9.86 4.90
N ILE A 124 1.28 -10.28 3.87
CA ILE A 124 -0.15 -10.51 4.01
C ILE A 124 -0.37 -11.60 5.08
N PRO A 125 -1.14 -11.31 6.15
CA PRO A 125 -1.31 -12.25 7.25
C PRO A 125 -1.90 -13.60 6.82
N LEU A 126 -2.72 -13.60 5.76
CA LEU A 126 -3.30 -14.82 5.18
C LEU A 126 -2.24 -15.75 4.57
N LEU A 127 -1.20 -15.18 3.94
CA LEU A 127 -0.11 -15.95 3.34
C LEU A 127 0.78 -16.57 4.42
N ASN A 128 1.08 -15.81 5.48
CA ASN A 128 1.76 -16.33 6.67
C ASN A 128 0.96 -17.42 7.38
N LEU A 129 -0.36 -17.29 7.42
CA LEU A 129 -1.23 -18.33 7.94
C LEU A 129 -1.19 -19.59 7.09
N LEU A 130 -1.33 -19.48 5.77
CA LEU A 130 -1.27 -20.62 4.86
C LEU A 130 0.07 -21.35 4.97
N THR A 131 1.20 -20.63 4.92
CA THR A 131 2.53 -21.24 5.02
C THR A 131 2.74 -21.90 6.38
N SER A 132 2.32 -21.26 7.48
CA SER A 132 2.48 -21.79 8.83
C SER A 132 1.60 -23.02 9.11
N ILE A 133 0.35 -23.02 8.62
CA ILE A 133 -0.53 -24.20 8.70
C ILE A 133 0.07 -25.39 7.94
N ILE A 134 0.64 -25.14 6.74
CA ILE A 134 1.22 -26.20 5.90
C ILE A 134 2.51 -26.77 6.51
N THR A 135 3.33 -25.95 7.16
CA THR A 135 4.65 -26.38 7.68
C THR A 135 4.64 -26.90 9.11
N ILE A 136 3.86 -26.29 10.01
CA ILE A 136 3.94 -26.56 11.46
C ILE A 136 2.62 -27.15 12.00
N GLY A 137 1.56 -27.13 11.18
CA GLY A 137 0.24 -27.61 11.54
C GLY A 137 -0.65 -26.52 12.13
N ALA A 138 -1.97 -26.67 11.96
CA ALA A 138 -2.95 -25.59 12.19
C ALA A 138 -2.93 -24.98 13.60
N ARG A 139 -2.65 -25.79 14.62
CA ARG A 139 -2.67 -25.36 16.02
C ARG A 139 -1.42 -24.60 16.44
N GLN A 140 -0.25 -25.00 15.93
CA GLN A 140 1.05 -24.38 16.22
C GLN A 140 1.23 -23.09 15.41
N GLY A 141 0.80 -23.10 14.15
CA GLY A 141 0.90 -21.91 13.30
C GLY A 141 0.08 -20.74 13.83
N PHE A 142 -1.09 -21.01 14.41
CA PHE A 142 -1.88 -19.98 15.08
C PHE A 142 -1.20 -19.42 16.32
N PHE A 143 -0.55 -20.25 17.13
CA PHE A 143 0.17 -19.79 18.32
C PHE A 143 1.35 -18.88 17.94
N TYR A 144 2.03 -19.21 16.85
CA TYR A 144 3.09 -18.38 16.27
C TYR A 144 2.57 -17.01 15.81
N ILE A 145 1.37 -16.98 15.21
CA ILE A 145 0.71 -15.73 14.79
C ILE A 145 0.33 -14.87 16.02
N LEU A 146 -0.24 -15.46 17.07
CA LEU A 146 -0.56 -14.71 18.30
C LEU A 146 0.70 -14.08 18.92
N LEU A 147 1.79 -14.84 19.01
CA LEU A 147 3.06 -14.37 19.55
C LEU A 147 3.69 -13.29 18.66
N GLY A 148 3.64 -13.45 17.34
CA GLY A 148 4.13 -12.44 16.39
C GLY A 148 3.36 -11.13 16.47
N TYR A 149 2.05 -11.19 16.73
CA TYR A 149 1.21 -10.00 16.89
C TYR A 149 1.52 -9.17 18.14
N GLN A 150 2.18 -9.75 19.15
CA GLN A 150 2.69 -8.98 20.28
C GLN A 150 3.79 -7.98 19.87
N SER A 151 4.44 -8.22 18.73
CA SER A 151 5.39 -7.30 18.07
C SER A 151 4.80 -6.52 16.89
N ALA A 152 3.48 -6.48 16.74
CA ALA A 152 2.79 -5.84 15.61
C ALA A 152 3.10 -4.34 15.46
N ILE A 153 3.49 -3.64 16.53
CA ILE A 153 3.75 -2.19 16.51
C ILE A 153 4.88 -1.86 15.51
N PHE A 154 5.98 -2.63 15.50
CA PHE A 154 7.08 -2.40 14.58
C PHE A 154 6.69 -2.69 13.13
N SER A 155 5.89 -3.74 12.90
CA SER A 155 5.36 -4.09 11.58
C SER A 155 4.47 -2.97 11.02
N ILE A 156 3.52 -2.49 11.84
CA ILE A 156 2.61 -1.40 11.48
C ILE A 156 3.40 -0.13 11.13
N ILE A 157 4.40 0.25 11.95
CA ILE A 157 5.23 1.43 11.67
C ILE A 157 6.00 1.27 10.36
N ALA A 158 6.58 0.10 10.10
CA ALA A 158 7.30 -0.17 8.86
C ALA A 158 6.39 -0.05 7.63
N HIS A 159 5.17 -0.60 7.71
CA HIS A 159 4.19 -0.51 6.63
C HIS A 159 3.68 0.92 6.44
N LEU A 160 3.51 1.72 7.50
CA LEU A 160 3.16 3.14 7.39
C LEU A 160 4.28 3.94 6.72
N PHE A 161 5.55 3.66 7.07
CA PHE A 161 6.69 4.30 6.41
C PHE A 161 6.72 3.97 4.92
N GLU A 162 6.45 2.72 4.55
CA GLU A 162 6.30 2.30 3.16
C GLU A 162 5.13 3.05 2.47
N THR A 163 3.97 3.21 3.12
CA THR A 163 2.85 3.99 2.56
C THR A 163 3.27 5.43 2.24
N VAL A 164 3.95 6.10 3.18
CA VAL A 164 4.42 7.46 2.99
C VAL A 164 5.43 7.54 1.84
N ALA A 165 6.37 6.59 1.77
CA ALA A 165 7.32 6.51 0.67
C ALA A 165 6.62 6.35 -0.69
N LEU A 166 5.62 5.46 -0.79
CA LEU A 166 4.86 5.23 -2.02
C LEU A 166 4.00 6.44 -2.42
N VAL A 167 3.40 7.13 -1.47
CA VAL A 167 2.65 8.38 -1.72
C VAL A 167 3.55 9.46 -2.31
N ILE A 168 4.71 9.69 -1.69
CA ILE A 168 5.70 10.67 -2.17
C ILE A 168 6.17 10.29 -3.57
N LEU A 169 6.46 9.02 -3.78
CA LEU A 169 7.02 8.55 -5.04
C LEU A 169 5.98 8.56 -6.16
N PHE A 170 4.71 8.25 -5.87
CA PHE A 170 3.60 8.45 -6.81
C PHE A 170 3.44 9.92 -7.20
N TYR A 171 3.52 10.83 -6.22
CA TYR A 171 3.45 12.26 -6.49
C TYR A 171 4.59 12.74 -7.40
N ILE A 172 5.82 12.27 -7.16
CA ILE A 172 6.98 12.60 -8.01
C ILE A 172 6.85 11.97 -9.40
N SER A 173 6.38 10.73 -9.51
CA SER A 173 6.27 10.01 -10.77
C SER A 173 5.28 10.63 -11.76
N MET A 174 4.25 11.31 -11.26
CA MET A 174 3.23 11.97 -12.09
C MET A 174 3.54 13.44 -12.38
N ARG A 175 4.63 13.97 -11.83
CA ARG A 175 5.15 15.29 -12.14
C ARG A 175 6.10 15.23 -13.32
#